data_AF-A0A8H6CDV8-F1
#
_entry.id   AF-A0A8H6CDV8-F1
#
_cell.length_a   1.000
_cell.length_b   1.000
_cell.length_c   1.000
_cell.angle_alpha   90.00
_cell.angle_beta   90.00
_cell.angle_gamma   90.00
#
_symmetry.space_group_name_H-M   'P 1'
#
loop_
_entity.id
_entity.type
_entity.pdbx_description
1 polymer ?
#
loop_
_entity_poly.entity_id
_entity_poly.type
_entity_poly.pdbx_seq_one_letter_code
_entity_poly.pdbx_strand_id
1 'polypeptide(L)'
;MSPPWPIVICGQSSAVMRVVMEFSKPEFDPIHAILSPATGAAEIPTLLRGEKPSSSDPDAADLGTHNYSKKPVVIMMGGAYGEEDAKAMREACKGHLNVPWILFDKEKPIGLEPGPEYAKIVIGRGKELVKKLEEEDKFGKDGIYYY
;
A
#
# COMPACT_ATOMS: atom_id res chain seq x y z
N MET A 1 -7.07 -4.86 22.16
CA MET A 1 -6.97 -4.96 20.69
C MET A 1 -5.98 -3.90 20.26
N SER A 2 -4.93 -4.26 19.53
CA SER A 2 -4.01 -3.26 18.95
C SER A 2 -4.76 -2.44 17.90
N PRO A 3 -4.44 -1.15 17.73
CA PRO A 3 -5.05 -0.35 16.68
C PRO A 3 -4.70 -0.92 15.29
N PRO A 4 -5.59 -0.77 14.28
CA PRO A 4 -5.30 -1.22 12.92
C PRO A 4 -4.09 -0.49 12.34
N TRP A 5 -3.26 -1.20 11.57
CA TRP A 5 -2.06 -0.61 10.99
C TRP A 5 -2.40 0.32 9.83
N PRO A 6 -1.95 1.60 9.87
CA PRO A 6 -2.16 2.53 8.78
C PRO A 6 -1.31 2.11 7.57
N ILE A 7 -1.95 1.86 6.43
CA ILE A 7 -1.26 1.44 5.19
C ILE A 7 -1.66 2.33 4.01
N VAL A 8 -0.76 2.46 3.06
CA VAL A 8 -1.05 3.02 1.73
C VAL A 8 -1.13 1.88 0.74
N ILE A 9 -2.15 1.87 -0.12
CA ILE A 9 -2.34 0.84 -1.16
C ILE A 9 -2.17 1.46 -2.54
N CYS A 10 -1.32 0.87 -3.36
CA CYS A 10 -1.10 1.24 -4.76
C CYS A 10 -1.74 0.19 -5.67
N GLY A 11 -2.61 0.62 -6.57
CA GLY A 11 -3.29 -0.23 -7.55
C GLY A 11 -3.53 0.53 -8.85
N GLN A 12 -4.15 -0.10 -9.84
CA GLN A 12 -4.49 0.54 -11.12
C GLN A 12 -5.99 0.73 -11.34
N SER A 13 -6.83 0.08 -10.52
CA SER A 13 -8.28 0.08 -10.66
C SER A 13 -8.92 0.41 -9.32
N SER A 14 -9.67 1.52 -9.27
CA SER A 14 -10.42 1.95 -8.10
C SER A 14 -11.41 0.88 -7.62
N ALA A 15 -12.05 0.16 -8.55
CA ALA A 15 -12.95 -0.95 -8.25
C ALA A 15 -12.25 -2.09 -7.50
N VAL A 16 -11.07 -2.52 -7.96
CA VAL A 16 -10.28 -3.57 -7.29
C VAL A 16 -9.78 -3.07 -5.93
N MET A 17 -9.28 -1.83 -5.86
CA MET A 17 -8.80 -1.23 -4.61
C MET A 17 -9.88 -1.14 -3.55
N ARG A 18 -11.12 -0.78 -3.92
CA ARG A 18 -12.24 -0.74 -2.98
C ARG A 18 -12.46 -2.10 -2.31
N VAL A 19 -12.40 -3.17 -3.09
CA VAL A 19 -12.54 -4.54 -2.58
C VAL A 19 -11.34 -4.91 -1.70
N VAL A 20 -10.11 -4.65 -2.14
CA VAL A 20 -8.89 -4.89 -1.33
C VAL A 20 -8.97 -4.17 0.01
N MET A 21 -9.38 -2.90 0.04
CA MET A 21 -9.52 -2.10 1.25
C MET A 21 -10.60 -2.64 2.18
N GLU A 22 -11.73 -3.11 1.65
CA GLU A 22 -12.77 -3.74 2.45
C GLU A 22 -12.26 -5.02 3.14
N PHE A 23 -11.61 -5.90 2.38
CA PHE A 23 -11.04 -7.14 2.90
C PHE A 23 -9.79 -6.93 3.78
N SER A 24 -9.17 -5.75 3.73
CA SER A 24 -8.01 -5.40 4.57
C SER A 24 -8.38 -5.20 6.04
N LYS A 25 -9.65 -4.87 6.33
CA LYS A 25 -10.16 -4.65 7.67
C LYS A 25 -10.46 -5.98 8.39
N PRO A 26 -10.45 -6.01 9.74
CA PRO A 26 -10.15 -4.90 10.65
C PRO A 26 -8.65 -4.70 10.95
N GLU A 27 -7.76 -5.54 10.42
CA GLU A 27 -6.33 -5.52 10.77
C GLU A 27 -5.60 -4.29 10.21
N PHE A 28 -6.03 -3.81 9.04
CA PHE A 28 -5.47 -2.63 8.38
C PHE A 28 -6.43 -1.44 8.35
N ASP A 29 -5.84 -0.26 8.40
CA ASP A 29 -6.46 1.04 8.19
C ASP A 29 -5.89 1.58 6.86
N PRO A 30 -6.47 1.25 5.70
CA PRO A 30 -6.03 1.81 4.43
C PRO A 30 -6.33 3.31 4.42
N ILE A 31 -5.31 4.13 4.67
CA ILE A 31 -5.49 5.58 4.84
C ILE A 31 -5.52 6.32 3.51
N HIS A 32 -4.92 5.77 2.46
CA HIS A 32 -4.82 6.40 1.14
C HIS A 32 -4.69 5.37 0.02
N ALA A 33 -5.24 5.69 -1.16
CA ALA A 33 -5.09 4.92 -2.39
C ALA A 33 -4.25 5.68 -3.43
N ILE A 34 -3.40 4.96 -4.16
CA ILE A 34 -2.58 5.50 -5.25
C ILE A 34 -2.86 4.72 -6.52
N LEU A 35 -3.30 5.42 -7.58
CA LEU A 35 -3.67 4.80 -8.86
C LEU A 35 -2.55 4.79 -9.90
N SER A 36 -1.47 5.55 -9.68
CA SER A 36 -0.33 5.58 -10.60
C SER A 36 1.01 5.74 -9.87
N PRO A 37 2.13 5.27 -10.47
CA PRO A 37 3.48 5.49 -9.93
C PRO A 37 3.83 6.98 -9.79
N ALA A 38 3.40 7.82 -10.75
CA ALA A 38 3.66 9.25 -10.72
C ALA A 38 2.98 9.93 -9.53
N THR A 39 1.70 9.59 -9.29
CA THR A 39 0.95 10.05 -8.12
C THR A 39 1.61 9.58 -6.83
N GLY A 40 2.06 8.33 -6.77
CA GLY A 40 2.72 7.80 -5.57
C GLY A 40 4.05 8.48 -5.25
N ALA A 41 4.85 8.81 -6.28
CA ALA A 41 6.09 9.56 -6.08
C ALA A 41 5.84 10.98 -5.54
N ALA A 42 4.69 11.60 -5.86
CA ALA A 42 4.32 12.92 -5.37
C ALA A 42 3.68 12.88 -3.96
N GLU A 43 2.82 11.89 -3.69
CA GLU A 43 1.95 11.88 -2.52
C GLU A 43 2.51 11.07 -1.33
N ILE A 44 3.18 9.94 -1.57
CA ILE A 44 3.75 9.09 -0.50
C ILE A 44 4.71 9.88 0.41
N PRO A 45 5.63 10.73 -0.11
CA PRO A 45 6.50 11.54 0.74
C PRO A 45 5.73 12.41 1.74
N THR A 46 4.59 12.96 1.32
CA THR A 46 3.72 13.81 2.15
C THR A 46 2.97 12.99 3.20
N LEU A 47 2.47 11.81 2.82
CA LEU A 47 1.83 10.87 3.75
C LEU A 47 2.81 10.39 4.83
N LEU A 48 4.08 10.13 4.47
CA LEU A 48 5.13 9.74 5.42
C LEU A 48 5.47 10.85 6.42
N ARG A 49 5.20 12.12 6.10
CA ARG A 49 5.30 13.23 7.05
C ARG A 49 4.07 13.34 7.97
N GLY A 50 2.98 12.62 7.68
CA GLY A 50 1.70 12.72 8.38
C GLY A 50 0.87 13.90 7.90
N GLU A 51 1.07 14.30 6.64
CA GLU A 51 0.37 15.43 6.02
C GLU A 51 -0.63 14.95 4.98
N LYS A 52 -1.65 15.76 4.72
CA LYS A 52 -2.64 15.50 3.66
C LYS A 52 -2.04 15.84 2.29
N PRO A 53 -2.07 14.93 1.29
CA PRO A 53 -1.64 15.24 -0.06
C PRO A 53 -2.57 16.27 -0.72
N SER A 54 -2.00 17.15 -1.54
CA SER A 54 -2.66 18.28 -2.19
C SER A 54 -3.40 17.91 -3.47
N SER A 55 -2.95 16.86 -4.16
CA SER A 55 -3.72 16.19 -5.20
C SER A 55 -4.42 14.98 -4.58
N SER A 56 -5.63 14.71 -5.01
CA SER A 56 -6.20 13.38 -4.91
C SER A 56 -6.78 13.12 -6.28
N ASP A 57 -6.25 12.09 -6.93
CA ASP A 57 -6.85 11.56 -8.15
C ASP A 57 -8.36 11.41 -7.92
N PRO A 58 -9.23 12.00 -8.77
CA PRO A 58 -10.68 11.95 -8.55
C PRO A 58 -11.19 10.50 -8.42
N ASP A 59 -10.54 9.54 -9.08
CA ASP A 59 -10.90 8.12 -8.99
C ASP A 59 -10.42 7.46 -7.68
N ALA A 60 -9.57 8.13 -6.90
CA ALA A 60 -9.11 7.71 -5.57
C ALA A 60 -9.63 8.59 -4.42
N ALA A 61 -10.32 9.69 -4.71
CA ALA A 61 -10.72 10.69 -3.73
C ALA A 61 -11.66 10.15 -2.62
N ASP A 62 -12.35 9.03 -2.87
CA ASP A 62 -13.23 8.33 -1.92
C ASP A 62 -12.61 7.02 -1.39
N LEU A 63 -11.35 6.71 -1.72
CA LEU A 63 -10.70 5.46 -1.36
C LEU A 63 -9.79 5.60 -0.14
N GLY A 64 -10.14 4.86 0.91
CA GLY A 64 -9.41 4.84 2.16
C GLY A 64 -10.10 5.67 3.24
N THR A 65 -9.50 5.74 4.42
CA THR A 65 -10.06 6.48 5.56
C THR A 65 -9.64 7.94 5.61
N HIS A 66 -8.59 8.32 4.85
CA HIS A 66 -7.97 9.64 4.87
C HIS A 66 -7.54 10.10 6.27
N ASN A 67 -7.26 9.16 7.16
CA ASN A 67 -6.81 9.45 8.51
C ASN A 67 -5.29 9.71 8.55
N TYR A 68 -4.89 10.87 8.02
CA TYR A 68 -3.47 11.27 7.94
C TYR A 68 -2.85 11.65 9.29
N SER A 69 -3.64 11.69 10.37
CA SER A 69 -3.16 11.80 11.76
C SER A 69 -2.23 10.64 12.14
N LYS A 70 -2.35 9.50 11.44
CA LYS A 70 -1.47 8.35 11.57
C LYS A 70 -0.55 8.25 10.35
N LYS A 71 0.74 8.10 10.59
CA LYS A 71 1.72 7.86 9.52
C LYS A 71 1.60 6.42 9.04
N PRO A 72 1.66 6.16 7.72
CA PRO A 72 1.63 4.79 7.23
C PRO A 72 2.86 4.02 7.70
N VAL A 73 2.65 2.74 8.03
CA VAL A 73 3.73 1.83 8.46
C VAL A 73 4.20 0.91 7.35
N VAL A 74 3.40 0.75 6.29
CA VAL A 74 3.70 -0.09 5.12
C VAL A 74 3.12 0.55 3.86
N ILE A 75 3.83 0.43 2.74
CA ILE A 75 3.31 0.72 1.40
C ILE A 75 3.05 -0.61 0.68
N MET A 76 1.79 -0.89 0.35
CA MET A 76 1.38 -2.10 -0.36
C MET A 76 1.17 -1.83 -1.84
N MET A 77 1.86 -2.58 -2.69
CA MET A 77 1.80 -2.43 -4.14
C MET A 77 1.13 -3.63 -4.79
N GLY A 78 0.09 -3.39 -5.58
CA GLY A 78 -0.59 -4.43 -6.36
C GLY A 78 0.21 -4.89 -7.58
N GLY A 79 -0.24 -5.98 -8.21
CA GLY A 79 0.47 -6.64 -9.32
C GLY A 79 0.67 -5.81 -10.59
N ALA A 80 0.02 -4.65 -10.71
CA ALA A 80 0.24 -3.70 -11.80
C ALA A 80 1.58 -2.96 -11.69
N TYR A 81 2.17 -2.91 -10.50
CA TYR A 81 3.42 -2.20 -10.23
C TYR A 81 4.59 -3.17 -10.24
N GLY A 82 5.68 -2.73 -10.85
CA GLY A 82 6.96 -3.45 -10.84
C GLY A 82 7.95 -2.93 -9.81
N GLU A 83 9.11 -3.56 -9.79
CA GLU A 83 10.26 -3.10 -9.01
C GLU A 83 10.73 -1.70 -9.45
N GLU A 84 10.68 -1.40 -10.74
CA GLU A 84 11.06 -0.08 -11.27
C GLU A 84 10.14 1.04 -10.75
N ASP A 85 8.83 0.79 -10.71
CA ASP A 85 7.85 1.72 -10.13
C ASP A 85 8.09 1.92 -8.64
N ALA A 86 8.29 0.82 -7.90
CA ALA A 86 8.60 0.86 -6.48
C ALA A 86 9.88 1.65 -6.22
N LYS A 87 10.94 1.43 -7.01
CA LYS A 87 12.20 2.13 -6.91
C LYS A 87 12.01 3.62 -7.17
N ALA A 88 11.33 4.01 -8.25
CA ALA A 88 11.09 5.42 -8.57
C ALA A 88 10.35 6.16 -7.44
N MET A 89 9.30 5.55 -6.88
CA MET A 89 8.55 6.14 -5.77
C MET A 89 9.34 6.13 -4.45
N ARG A 90 10.13 5.09 -4.18
CA ARG A 90 11.04 5.01 -3.03
C ARG A 90 12.12 6.08 -3.07
N GLU A 91 12.69 6.33 -4.24
CA GLU A 91 13.68 7.40 -4.43
C GLU A 91 13.10 8.76 -4.07
N ALA A 92 11.84 9.03 -4.44
CA ALA A 92 11.14 10.25 -4.05
C ALA A 92 10.87 10.34 -2.53
N CYS A 93 10.89 9.22 -1.82
CA CYS A 93 10.72 9.15 -0.37
C CYS A 93 12.03 9.30 0.41
N LYS A 94 13.20 9.41 -0.25
CA LYS A 94 14.48 9.56 0.43
C LYS A 94 14.51 10.79 1.33
N GLY A 95 14.98 10.61 2.57
CA GLY A 95 14.99 11.66 3.59
C GLY A 95 13.69 11.78 4.39
N HIS A 96 12.71 10.91 4.15
CA HIS A 96 11.49 10.78 4.95
C HIS A 96 11.50 9.51 5.82
N LEU A 97 10.36 9.19 6.41
CA LEU A 97 10.20 8.03 7.30
C LEU A 97 10.41 6.74 6.50
N ASN A 98 11.30 5.88 6.98
CA ASN A 98 11.59 4.60 6.35
C ASN A 98 10.43 3.64 6.62
N VAL A 99 9.88 3.04 5.58
CA VAL A 99 8.81 2.03 5.69
C VAL A 99 9.13 0.87 4.76
N PRO A 100 8.71 -0.36 5.09
CA PRO A 100 8.76 -1.48 4.17
C PRO A 100 7.76 -1.29 3.02
N TRP A 101 8.18 -1.71 1.83
CA TRP A 101 7.36 -1.71 0.62
C TRP A 101 7.14 -3.16 0.22
N ILE A 102 5.87 -3.53 0.09
CA ILE A 102 5.50 -4.90 -0.26
C ILE A 102 4.98 -4.92 -1.69
N LEU A 103 5.60 -5.74 -2.52
CA LEU A 103 5.30 -5.89 -3.94
C LEU A 103 4.68 -7.26 -4.18
N PHE A 104 3.81 -7.33 -5.19
CA PHE A 104 3.25 -8.59 -5.63
C PHE A 104 4.35 -9.50 -6.21
N ASP A 105 4.44 -10.73 -5.74
CA ASP A 105 5.37 -11.74 -6.25
C ASP A 105 4.90 -12.27 -7.61
N LYS A 106 5.55 -11.79 -8.68
CA LYS A 106 5.26 -12.21 -10.06
C LYS A 106 5.67 -13.66 -10.34
N GLU A 107 6.53 -14.27 -9.53
CA GLU A 107 6.87 -15.69 -9.63
C GLU A 107 5.77 -16.59 -9.05
N LYS A 108 4.85 -16.02 -8.24
CA LYS A 108 3.68 -16.72 -7.69
C LYS A 108 2.38 -16.12 -8.23
N PRO A 109 2.08 -16.24 -9.53
CA PRO A 109 0.86 -15.66 -10.11
C PRO A 109 -0.39 -16.24 -9.43
N ILE A 110 -1.42 -15.40 -9.28
CA ILE A 110 -2.71 -15.82 -8.71
C ILE A 110 -3.51 -16.65 -9.74
N GLY A 111 -3.26 -16.46 -11.04
CA GLY A 111 -3.98 -17.17 -12.11
C GLY A 111 -5.45 -16.77 -12.25
N LEU A 112 -5.87 -15.68 -11.61
CA LEU A 112 -7.22 -15.12 -11.71
C LEU A 112 -7.18 -13.74 -12.37
N GLU A 113 -8.25 -13.43 -13.09
CA GLU A 113 -8.47 -12.08 -13.61
C GLU A 113 -8.70 -11.06 -12.47
N PRO A 114 -8.35 -9.78 -12.67
CA PRO A 114 -8.61 -8.73 -11.68
C PRO A 114 -10.11 -8.66 -11.32
N GLY A 115 -10.43 -8.98 -10.07
CA GLY A 115 -11.80 -9.03 -9.56
C GLY A 115 -11.81 -9.31 -8.05
N PRO A 116 -12.99 -9.56 -7.45
CA PRO A 116 -13.11 -9.72 -6.00
C PRO A 116 -12.30 -10.89 -5.43
N GLU A 117 -12.27 -12.04 -6.11
CA GLU A 117 -11.48 -13.20 -5.67
C GLU A 117 -9.97 -12.94 -5.77
N TYR A 118 -9.53 -12.27 -6.84
CA TYR A 118 -8.15 -11.79 -6.96
C TYR A 118 -7.78 -10.86 -5.81
N ALA A 119 -8.63 -9.87 -5.51
CA ALA A 119 -8.42 -8.91 -4.42
C ALA A 119 -8.29 -9.60 -3.05
N LYS A 120 -9.12 -10.62 -2.77
CA LYS A 120 -9.04 -11.42 -1.53
C LYS A 120 -7.70 -12.15 -1.38
N ILE A 121 -7.20 -12.75 -2.45
CA ILE A 121 -5.92 -13.47 -2.40
C ILE A 121 -4.75 -12.49 -2.24
N VAL A 122 -4.77 -11.37 -2.98
CA VAL A 122 -3.76 -10.31 -2.87
C VAL A 122 -3.67 -9.78 -1.44
N ILE A 123 -4.80 -9.39 -0.85
CA ILE A 123 -4.78 -8.84 0.50
C ILE A 123 -4.47 -9.90 1.55
N GLY A 124 -4.85 -11.16 1.34
CA GLY A 124 -4.49 -12.28 2.22
C GLY A 124 -2.98 -12.45 2.31
N ARG A 125 -2.30 -12.58 1.17
CA ARG A 125 -0.84 -12.68 1.10
C ARG A 125 -0.16 -11.43 1.69
N GLY A 126 -0.69 -10.25 1.38
CA GLY A 126 -0.23 -8.99 1.96
C GLY A 126 -0.34 -8.95 3.48
N LYS A 127 -1.45 -9.44 4.05
CA LYS A 127 -1.65 -9.56 5.51
C LYS A 127 -0.61 -10.47 6.16
N GLU A 128 -0.37 -11.63 5.58
CA GLU A 128 0.62 -12.58 6.08
C GLU A 128 2.03 -11.97 6.09
N LEU A 129 2.42 -11.29 5.01
CA LEU A 129 3.72 -10.64 4.92
C LEU A 129 3.87 -9.49 5.93
N VAL A 130 2.88 -8.60 6.04
CA VAL A 130 2.95 -7.47 6.99
C VAL A 130 3.04 -7.96 8.43
N LYS A 131 2.30 -9.01 8.77
CA LYS A 131 2.39 -9.62 10.10
C LYS A 131 3.79 -10.18 10.37
N LYS A 132 4.38 -10.87 9.40
CA LYS A 132 5.77 -11.33 9.49
C LYS A 132 6.75 -10.16 9.65
N LEU A 133 6.55 -9.06 8.91
CA LEU A 133 7.37 -7.86 9.05
C LEU A 133 7.24 -7.21 10.44
N GLU A 134 6.06 -7.23 11.05
CA GLU A 134 5.87 -6.81 12.43
C GLU A 134 6.66 -7.70 13.39
N GLU A 135 6.53 -9.03 13.27
CA GLU A 135 7.23 -10.01 14.13
C GLU A 135 8.76 -9.90 14.00
N GLU A 136 9.27 -9.51 12.83
CA GLU A 136 10.68 -9.24 12.56
C GLU A 136 11.13 -7.80 12.92
N ASP A 137 10.27 -6.99 13.55
CA ASP A 137 10.55 -5.57 13.89
C ASP A 137 10.96 -4.74 12.66
N LYS A 138 10.42 -5.06 11.47
CA LYS A 138 10.76 -4.38 10.20
C LYS A 138 9.93 -3.14 9.93
N PHE A 139 8.97 -2.82 10.78
CA PHE A 139 8.29 -1.53 10.72
C PHE A 139 9.30 -0.41 11.00
N GLY A 140 9.24 0.68 10.23
CA GLY A 140 10.25 1.74 10.33
C GLY A 140 11.58 1.45 9.59
N LYS A 141 11.71 0.28 8.95
CA LYS A 141 12.90 -0.10 8.17
C LYS A 141 12.58 -0.05 6.68
N ASP A 142 13.47 0.56 5.91
CA ASP A 142 13.35 0.59 4.45
C ASP A 142 13.71 -0.79 3.88
N GLY A 143 12.88 -1.32 2.98
CA GLY A 143 13.15 -2.55 2.24
C GLY A 143 12.01 -2.94 1.30
N ILE A 144 12.36 -3.63 0.22
CA ILE A 144 11.41 -4.24 -0.72
C ILE A 144 11.20 -5.70 -0.30
N TYR A 145 9.94 -6.11 -0.17
CA TYR A 145 9.54 -7.47 0.16
C TYR A 145 8.45 -7.94 -0.81
N TYR A 146 8.37 -9.24 -1.08
CA TYR A 146 7.42 -9.79 -2.05
C TYR A 146 6.39 -10.69 -1.35
N TYR A 147 5.12 -10.61 -1.76
CA TYR A 147 4.02 -11.42 -1.24
C TYR A 147 3.32 -12.24 -2.34
#